data_AF-A0A1V3MXH4-F1
#
_entry.id   AF-A0A1V3MXH4-F1
#
_cell.length_a   1.000
_cell.length_b   1.000
_cell.length_c   1.000
_cell.angle_alpha   90.00
_cell.angle_beta   90.00
_cell.angle_gamma   90.00
#
_symmetry.space_group_name_H-M   'P 1'
#
loop_
_entity.id
_entity.type
_entity.pdbx_description
1 polymer ?
#
loop_
_entity_poly.entity_id
_entity_poly.type
_entity_poly.pdbx_seq_one_letter_code
_entity_poly.pdbx_strand_id
1 'polypeptide(L)'
;MNTELTPIIEAILRAIAVDEIYHWTYDHDGKKYQILQINRLSNTAIRCIDPLGAINKIIKNHPDLYVKIHFTHEIQKKLDQGLGRTYLIYQSENRIYQNPVQEIPLVLPKYAPAEVIERTRSYIDQEKSKIRSFIDGHFFYLDSNNHAHAAFMLHQAIELSLRTAEKLLLNDERKSHSLRGTIAHLKTFDSKLAKLTDSEEGKKALEKIDEAYVGYRYNQDYTINKSLLETAYQIAINALNWIYDYSNLLFEEIREKLSKKEIQHKEIEKSKNNIVIYNTNKCNSNYRDLILNTLELYCSPSLVACFGYHSDQHKYNSPLQNNKEDQITHAYYLFIAYDSLNTDLANLQQKTMDLLPKNVSLTLVTEETAHFIKKLSKGHPFFLSLIKVGDIWFQNTIIENINPDSIVAPQLDLDYARQQWRNRYNNARCLYYAFEEDWSFGVEAVYHSLSQVLEQTCLGVINTILQYKPQTVGLPFLMNLCRLIVPEAHATFCLNNSDHVKLFKEIIKAQQEFRYNANYKGDPFAIIRLQELTKLFIERCNEEMEDYFGKISSAIQVEKIE
;
A
#
# COMPACT_ATOMS: atom_id res chain seq x y z
N MET A 1 -6.15 17.25 10.18
CA MET A 1 -7.12 16.48 9.38
C MET A 1 -8.53 16.83 9.86
N ASN A 2 -9.49 17.07 8.97
CA ASN A 2 -10.89 17.29 9.36
C ASN A 2 -11.41 16.02 10.03
N THR A 3 -11.69 16.08 11.34
CA THR A 3 -12.13 14.96 12.18
C THR A 3 -13.41 14.27 11.70
N GLU A 4 -14.14 14.88 10.77
CA GLU A 4 -15.40 14.38 10.22
C GLU A 4 -15.24 13.34 9.09
N LEU A 5 -14.13 13.36 8.33
CA LEU A 5 -13.96 12.48 7.16
C LEU A 5 -13.29 11.14 7.47
N THR A 6 -12.55 11.05 8.58
CA THR A 6 -11.84 9.83 9.01
C THR A 6 -12.71 8.57 9.03
N PRO A 7 -13.91 8.54 9.67
CA PRO A 7 -14.73 7.33 9.72
C PRO A 7 -15.24 6.90 8.34
N ILE A 8 -15.46 7.86 7.43
CA ILE A 8 -15.89 7.61 6.05
C ILE A 8 -14.74 6.97 5.26
N ILE A 9 -13.53 7.52 5.39
CA ILE A 9 -12.33 6.99 4.74
C ILE A 9 -12.06 5.56 5.21
N GLU A 10 -12.11 5.29 6.52
CA GLU A 10 -11.95 3.94 7.04
C GLU A 10 -13.00 2.96 6.49
N ALA A 11 -14.26 3.39 6.40
CA ALA A 11 -15.32 2.57 5.83
C ALA A 11 -15.08 2.28 4.34
N ILE A 12 -14.57 3.26 3.58
CA ILE A 12 -14.20 3.09 2.16
C ILE A 12 -13.05 2.08 2.04
N LEU A 13 -11.98 2.22 2.84
CA LEU A 13 -10.82 1.33 2.83
C LEU A 13 -11.17 -0.11 3.24
N ARG A 14 -12.19 -0.30 4.10
CA ARG A 14 -12.73 -1.64 4.43
C ARG A 14 -13.56 -2.24 3.31
N ALA A 15 -14.16 -1.43 2.46
CA ALA A 15 -15.11 -1.87 1.44
C ALA A 15 -14.46 -2.19 0.09
N ILE A 16 -13.41 -1.46 -0.28
CA ILE A 16 -12.75 -1.57 -1.58
C ILE A 16 -11.23 -1.41 -1.48
N ALA A 17 -10.50 -2.04 -2.40
CA ALA A 17 -9.06 -1.81 -2.57
C ALA A 17 -8.83 -0.43 -3.18
N VAL A 18 -7.96 0.36 -2.55
CA VAL A 18 -7.66 1.74 -2.90
C VAL A 18 -6.14 1.94 -2.95
N ASP A 19 -5.65 2.60 -3.99
CA ASP A 19 -4.25 3.00 -4.10
C ASP A 19 -4.03 4.37 -3.45
N GLU A 20 -4.89 5.35 -3.72
CA GLU A 20 -4.74 6.70 -3.18
C GLU A 20 -6.11 7.34 -2.99
N ILE A 21 -6.25 8.20 -1.99
CA ILE A 21 -7.41 9.08 -1.83
C ILE A 21 -6.93 10.50 -1.73
N TYR A 22 -7.51 11.35 -2.58
CA TYR A 22 -7.30 12.79 -2.56
C TYR A 22 -8.60 13.46 -2.13
N HIS A 23 -8.51 14.35 -1.16
CA HIS A 23 -9.61 15.20 -0.72
C HIS A 23 -9.44 16.58 -1.35
N TRP A 24 -10.41 16.94 -2.18
CA TRP A 24 -10.45 18.23 -2.86
C TRP A 24 -11.63 19.04 -2.37
N THR A 25 -11.37 20.27 -1.98
CA THR A 25 -12.41 21.26 -1.70
C THR A 25 -12.27 22.44 -2.64
N TYR A 26 -13.41 22.87 -3.18
CA TYR A 26 -13.45 24.09 -3.97
C TYR A 26 -14.81 24.77 -3.84
N ASP A 27 -14.78 26.08 -3.99
CA ASP A 27 -15.96 26.94 -3.94
C ASP A 27 -16.34 27.30 -5.38
N HIS A 28 -17.61 27.08 -5.74
CA HIS A 28 -18.15 27.42 -7.06
C HIS A 28 -19.62 27.80 -6.95
N ASP A 29 -20.02 28.89 -7.62
CA ASP A 29 -21.37 29.47 -7.52
C ASP A 29 -21.85 29.70 -6.08
N GLY A 30 -20.93 30.12 -5.19
CA GLY A 30 -21.23 30.39 -3.78
C GLY A 30 -21.51 29.14 -2.93
N LYS A 31 -21.31 27.94 -3.49
CA LYS A 31 -21.41 26.66 -2.79
C LYS A 31 -20.03 26.05 -2.60
N LYS A 32 -19.85 25.37 -1.46
CA LYS A 32 -18.64 24.61 -1.16
C LYS A 32 -18.86 23.15 -1.52
N TYR A 33 -17.94 22.57 -2.29
CA TYR A 33 -17.97 21.16 -2.64
C TYR A 33 -16.83 20.43 -1.97
N GLN A 34 -17.12 19.24 -1.41
CA GLN A 34 -16.12 18.29 -0.95
C GLN A 34 -16.13 17.07 -1.86
N ILE A 35 -15.00 16.77 -2.49
CA ILE A 35 -14.86 15.64 -3.42
C ILE A 35 -13.72 14.74 -2.97
N LEU A 36 -14.00 13.45 -2.81
CA LEU A 36 -12.99 12.40 -2.67
C LEU A 36 -12.70 11.77 -4.03
N GLN A 37 -11.45 11.87 -4.48
CA GLN A 37 -10.95 11.16 -5.66
C GLN A 37 -10.21 9.91 -5.18
N ILE A 38 -10.70 8.74 -5.57
CA ILE A 38 -10.19 7.44 -5.15
C ILE A 38 -9.55 6.77 -6.35
N ASN A 39 -8.24 6.56 -6.28
CA ASN A 39 -7.46 5.83 -7.29
C ASN A 39 -7.40 4.34 -6.94
N ARG A 40 -7.38 3.48 -7.96
CA ARG A 40 -7.17 2.05 -7.81
C ARG A 40 -6.40 1.44 -8.99
N LEU A 41 -5.73 0.31 -8.76
CA LEU A 41 -5.05 -0.43 -9.82
C LEU A 41 -6.06 -1.15 -10.75
N SER A 42 -5.70 -1.25 -12.03
CA SER A 42 -6.51 -1.87 -13.08
C SER A 42 -6.18 -3.37 -13.26
N ASN A 43 -7.21 -4.19 -13.03
CA ASN A 43 -7.50 -5.52 -13.60
C ASN A 43 -6.45 -6.64 -13.46
N THR A 44 -6.59 -7.44 -12.40
CA THR A 44 -6.87 -8.91 -12.49
C THR A 44 -7.10 -9.48 -11.09
N ALA A 45 -8.36 -9.52 -10.64
CA ALA A 45 -8.95 -10.64 -9.87
C ALA A 45 -10.30 -10.25 -9.27
N ILE A 46 -11.35 -10.79 -9.91
CA ILE A 46 -12.62 -11.22 -9.31
C ILE A 46 -13.68 -10.14 -9.00
N ARG A 47 -14.80 -10.35 -9.72
CA ARG A 47 -16.11 -9.74 -9.60
C ARG A 47 -16.81 -10.18 -8.31
N CYS A 48 -17.41 -9.24 -7.57
CA CYS A 48 -18.73 -9.43 -6.91
C CYS A 48 -19.24 -8.16 -6.19
N ILE A 49 -18.44 -7.10 -6.04
CA ILE A 49 -18.85 -5.87 -5.36
C ILE A 49 -18.80 -4.71 -6.36
N ASP A 50 -19.94 -4.05 -6.56
CA ASP A 50 -20.01 -2.74 -7.22
C ASP A 50 -19.32 -1.70 -6.31
N PRO A 51 -18.11 -1.20 -6.65
CA PRO A 51 -17.34 -0.30 -5.80
C PRO A 51 -18.09 1.01 -5.55
N LEU A 52 -18.77 1.54 -6.58
CA LEU A 52 -19.58 2.74 -6.46
C LEU A 52 -20.80 2.47 -5.56
N GLY A 53 -21.46 1.32 -5.73
CA GLY A 53 -22.57 0.91 -4.87
C GLY A 53 -22.18 0.74 -3.40
N ALA A 54 -21.00 0.18 -3.12
CA ALA A 54 -20.47 0.03 -1.76
C ALA A 54 -20.18 1.41 -1.12
N ILE A 55 -19.52 2.30 -1.85
CA ILE A 55 -19.22 3.65 -1.35
C ILE A 55 -20.50 4.47 -1.18
N ASN A 56 -21.45 4.40 -2.11
CA ASN A 56 -22.72 5.13 -2.01
C ASN A 56 -23.51 4.73 -0.75
N LYS A 57 -23.39 3.50 -0.26
CA LYS A 57 -23.95 3.09 1.04
C LYS A 57 -23.23 3.74 2.21
N ILE A 58 -21.92 3.87 2.13
CA ILE A 58 -21.08 4.49 3.18
C ILE A 58 -21.38 5.98 3.29
N ILE A 59 -21.42 6.69 2.16
CA ILE A 59 -21.63 8.15 2.13
C ILE A 59 -23.11 8.55 2.17
N LYS A 60 -24.05 7.61 2.32
CA LYS A 60 -25.50 7.87 2.30
C LYS A 60 -25.94 8.97 3.27
N ASN A 61 -25.26 9.09 4.41
CA ASN A 61 -25.55 10.08 5.45
C ASN A 61 -24.72 11.36 5.32
N HIS A 62 -23.94 11.51 4.25
CA HIS A 62 -23.05 12.65 3.98
C HIS A 62 -23.40 13.27 2.61
N PRO A 63 -24.53 14.01 2.51
CA PRO A 63 -25.03 14.53 1.23
C PRO A 63 -24.10 15.55 0.56
N ASP A 64 -23.22 16.19 1.34
CA ASP A 64 -22.29 17.22 0.86
C ASP A 64 -20.95 16.63 0.37
N LEU A 65 -20.77 15.31 0.47
CA LEU A 65 -19.57 14.60 0.10
C LEU A 65 -19.77 13.82 -1.21
N TYR A 66 -19.05 14.23 -2.25
CA TYR A 66 -19.03 13.52 -3.53
C TYR A 66 -17.84 12.60 -3.60
N VAL A 67 -18.03 11.40 -4.16
CA VAL A 67 -16.95 10.43 -4.36
C VAL A 67 -16.82 10.06 -5.83
N LYS A 68 -15.58 9.99 -6.28
CA LYS A 68 -15.20 9.60 -7.63
C LYS A 68 -14.15 8.50 -7.55
N ILE A 69 -14.32 7.47 -8.38
CA ILE A 69 -13.41 6.33 -8.43
C ILE A 69 -12.80 6.29 -9.82
N HIS A 70 -11.48 6.24 -9.88
CA HIS A 70 -10.71 6.20 -11.12
C HIS A 70 -9.65 5.11 -11.05
N PHE A 71 -9.27 4.58 -12.20
CA PHE A 71 -8.05 3.80 -12.25
C PHE A 71 -6.82 4.72 -12.27
N THR A 72 -5.74 4.32 -11.60
CA THR A 72 -4.50 5.10 -11.49
C THR A 72 -3.96 5.49 -12.88
N HIS A 73 -4.04 4.59 -13.87
CA HIS A 73 -3.63 4.88 -15.25
C HIS A 73 -4.54 5.89 -15.98
N GLU A 74 -5.84 5.96 -15.66
CA GLU A 74 -6.75 6.95 -16.24
C GLU A 74 -6.39 8.36 -15.75
N ILE A 75 -5.95 8.48 -14.50
CA ILE A 75 -5.47 9.74 -13.93
C ILE A 75 -4.12 10.13 -14.51
N GLN A 76 -3.18 9.19 -14.63
CA GLN A 76 -1.89 9.47 -15.27
C GLN A 76 -2.10 10.03 -16.68
N LYS A 77 -2.98 9.42 -17.48
CA LYS A 77 -3.34 9.92 -18.81
C LYS A 77 -3.90 11.35 -18.77
N LYS A 78 -4.73 11.68 -17.79
CA LYS A 78 -5.27 13.05 -17.63
C LYS A 78 -4.18 14.08 -17.29
N LEU A 79 -3.22 13.71 -16.45
CA LEU A 79 -2.05 14.53 -16.16
C LEU A 79 -1.18 14.75 -17.40
N ASP A 80 -0.93 13.68 -18.17
CA ASP A 80 -0.13 13.73 -19.39
C ASP A 80 -0.80 14.58 -20.48
N GLN A 81 -2.14 14.58 -20.53
CA GLN A 81 -2.95 15.46 -21.39
C GLN A 81 -2.93 16.93 -20.97
N GLY A 82 -2.36 17.27 -19.82
CA GLY A 82 -2.25 18.65 -19.34
C GLY A 82 -3.50 19.19 -18.66
N LEU A 83 -4.36 18.33 -18.10
CA LEU A 83 -5.57 18.78 -17.40
C LEU A 83 -5.24 19.47 -16.06
N GLY A 84 -5.38 20.81 -16.02
CA GLY A 84 -5.07 21.61 -14.84
C GLY A 84 -5.89 21.29 -13.59
N ARG A 85 -7.18 20.95 -13.73
CA ARG A 85 -8.02 20.52 -12.60
C ARG A 85 -7.48 19.23 -11.97
N THR A 86 -7.07 18.27 -12.79
CA THR A 86 -6.39 17.04 -12.34
C THR A 86 -5.11 17.41 -11.60
N TYR A 87 -4.26 18.25 -12.19
CA TYR A 87 -3.01 18.68 -11.57
C TYR A 87 -3.19 19.32 -10.18
N LEU A 88 -4.23 20.16 -10.03
CA LEU A 88 -4.57 20.77 -8.75
C LEU A 88 -5.02 19.76 -7.70
N ILE A 89 -5.87 18.80 -8.08
CA ILE A 89 -6.39 17.80 -7.14
C ILE A 89 -5.27 16.87 -6.65
N TYR A 90 -4.40 16.41 -7.55
CA TYR A 90 -3.39 15.40 -7.24
C TYR A 90 -2.11 15.96 -6.58
N GLN A 91 -2.12 17.22 -6.14
CA GLN A 91 -1.07 17.77 -5.30
C GLN A 91 -0.95 16.99 -3.97
N SER A 92 0.26 16.91 -3.43
CA SER A 92 0.55 16.14 -2.21
C SER A 92 -0.27 16.59 -0.98
N GLU A 93 -0.59 17.88 -0.85
CA GLU A 93 -1.40 18.38 0.28
C GLU A 93 -2.85 17.90 0.29
N ASN A 94 -3.38 17.53 -0.88
CA ASN A 94 -4.74 17.03 -0.99
C ASN A 94 -4.78 15.52 -0.77
N ARG A 95 -3.62 14.84 -0.79
CA ARG A 95 -3.55 13.41 -0.56
C ARG A 95 -3.80 13.12 0.92
N ILE A 96 -4.91 12.45 1.19
CA ILE A 96 -5.32 12.04 2.54
C ILE A 96 -5.08 10.56 2.80
N TYR A 97 -4.82 9.79 1.75
CA TYR A 97 -4.44 8.39 1.84
C TYR A 97 -3.54 8.00 0.65
N GLN A 98 -2.53 7.19 0.92
CA GLN A 98 -1.71 6.52 -0.09
C GLN A 98 -1.45 5.10 0.39
N ASN A 99 -1.67 4.12 -0.49
CA ASN A 99 -1.36 2.74 -0.28
C ASN A 99 0.17 2.59 -0.35
N PRO A 100 0.82 2.12 0.73
CA PRO A 100 2.27 1.98 0.79
C PRO A 100 2.80 0.86 -0.13
N VAL A 101 1.94 -0.03 -0.64
CA VAL A 101 2.28 -1.15 -1.54
C VAL A 101 1.79 -0.89 -2.97
N GLN A 102 1.59 0.38 -3.34
CA GLN A 102 1.16 0.76 -4.69
C GLN A 102 2.23 0.30 -5.71
N GLU A 103 1.91 -0.73 -6.51
CA GLU A 103 2.83 -1.27 -7.53
C GLU A 103 3.19 -0.24 -8.60
N ILE A 104 2.22 0.62 -8.97
CA ILE A 104 2.38 1.66 -9.98
C ILE A 104 1.99 3.01 -9.36
N PRO A 105 2.95 3.80 -8.87
CA PRO A 105 2.67 5.10 -8.29
C PRO A 105 2.16 6.09 -9.35
N LEU A 106 1.22 6.96 -8.95
CA LEU A 106 0.86 8.11 -9.75
C LEU A 106 2.04 9.10 -9.78
N VAL A 107 2.51 9.44 -10.98
CA VAL A 107 3.63 10.37 -11.15
C VAL A 107 3.07 11.75 -11.45
N LEU A 108 3.11 12.64 -10.47
CA LEU A 108 2.79 14.04 -10.64
C LEU A 108 4.03 14.80 -11.17
N PRO A 109 4.00 15.35 -12.38
CA PRO A 109 5.10 16.14 -12.90
C PRO A 109 5.28 17.44 -12.08
N LYS A 110 6.51 17.93 -11.96
CA LYS A 110 6.79 19.22 -11.30
C LYS A 110 6.81 20.33 -12.34
N TYR A 111 5.67 20.96 -12.56
CA TYR A 111 5.53 22.09 -13.50
C TYR A 111 5.39 23.41 -12.74
N ALA A 112 5.99 24.47 -13.30
CA ALA A 112 5.75 25.83 -12.84
C ALA A 112 4.28 26.22 -13.10
N PRO A 113 3.68 27.14 -12.32
CA PRO A 113 2.28 27.54 -12.50
C PRO A 113 1.96 27.97 -13.94
N ALA A 114 2.88 28.71 -14.58
CA ALA A 114 2.74 29.14 -15.97
C ALA A 114 2.69 27.96 -16.95
N GLU A 115 3.49 26.92 -16.72
CA GLU A 115 3.52 25.73 -17.57
C GLU A 115 2.23 24.90 -17.41
N VAL A 116 1.71 24.76 -16.18
CA VAL A 116 0.41 24.10 -15.95
C VAL A 116 -0.70 24.82 -16.70
N ILE A 117 -0.70 26.16 -16.69
CA ILE A 117 -1.67 26.99 -17.41
C ILE A 117 -1.52 26.82 -18.92
N GLU A 118 -0.29 26.81 -19.45
CA GLU A 118 -0.04 26.62 -20.88
C GLU A 118 -0.51 25.26 -21.36
N ARG A 119 -0.20 24.19 -20.63
CA ARG A 119 -0.66 22.82 -20.93
C ARG A 119 -2.18 22.71 -20.88
N THR A 120 -2.79 23.28 -19.84
CA THR A 120 -4.25 23.32 -19.69
C THR A 120 -4.89 24.10 -20.83
N ARG A 121 -4.30 25.23 -21.23
CA ARG A 121 -4.75 26.04 -22.37
C ARG A 121 -4.67 25.26 -23.67
N SER A 122 -3.54 24.60 -23.95
CA SER A 122 -3.39 23.77 -25.15
C SER A 122 -4.44 22.67 -25.23
N TYR A 123 -4.71 21.98 -24.12
CA TYR A 123 -5.79 20.99 -24.05
C TYR A 123 -7.15 21.61 -24.36
N ILE A 124 -7.50 22.71 -23.69
CA ILE A 124 -8.79 23.40 -23.86
C ILE A 124 -8.95 23.90 -25.31
N ASP A 125 -7.90 24.44 -25.91
CA ASP A 125 -7.94 24.95 -27.29
C ASP A 125 -8.12 23.83 -28.31
N GLN A 126 -7.50 22.66 -28.09
CA GLN A 126 -7.73 21.47 -28.91
C GLN A 126 -9.19 21.00 -28.81
N GLU A 127 -9.77 20.91 -27.61
CA GLU A 127 -11.17 20.51 -27.44
C GLU A 127 -12.13 21.55 -28.04
N LYS A 128 -11.89 22.85 -27.84
CA LYS A 128 -12.65 23.93 -28.48
C LYS A 128 -12.61 23.85 -30.00
N SER A 129 -11.45 23.56 -30.60
CA SER A 129 -11.30 23.39 -32.04
C SER A 129 -12.11 22.20 -32.57
N LYS A 130 -12.10 21.07 -31.86
CA LYS A 130 -12.94 19.91 -32.19
C LYS A 130 -14.43 20.24 -32.11
N ILE A 131 -14.87 20.87 -31.03
CA ILE A 131 -16.27 21.28 -30.84
C ILE A 131 -16.71 22.22 -31.98
N ARG A 132 -15.89 23.22 -32.31
CA ARG A 132 -16.14 24.12 -33.44
C ARG A 132 -16.25 23.39 -34.77
N SER A 133 -15.39 22.41 -35.03
CA SER A 133 -15.46 21.62 -36.26
C SER A 133 -16.79 20.86 -36.39
N PHE A 134 -17.36 20.38 -35.28
CA PHE A 134 -18.71 19.80 -35.29
C PHE A 134 -19.80 20.84 -35.50
N ILE A 135 -19.66 22.05 -34.95
CA ILE A 135 -20.58 23.16 -35.20
C ILE A 135 -20.52 23.60 -36.68
N ASP A 136 -19.33 23.69 -37.27
CA ASP A 136 -19.16 23.99 -38.70
C ASP A 136 -19.78 22.89 -39.56
N GLY A 137 -19.59 21.63 -39.16
CA GLY A 137 -20.26 20.49 -39.78
C GLY A 137 -21.79 20.59 -39.71
N HIS A 138 -22.36 21.06 -38.61
CA HIS A 138 -23.80 21.32 -38.50
C HIS A 138 -24.28 22.30 -39.58
N PHE A 139 -23.60 23.44 -39.76
CA PHE A 139 -23.96 24.43 -40.78
C PHE A 139 -23.85 23.87 -42.20
N PHE A 140 -22.79 23.13 -42.50
CA PHE A 140 -22.61 22.48 -43.80
C PHE A 140 -23.79 21.55 -44.18
N TYR A 141 -24.25 20.72 -43.23
CA TYR A 141 -25.39 19.84 -43.47
C TYR A 141 -26.74 20.57 -43.43
N LEU A 142 -26.85 21.65 -42.66
CA LEU A 142 -28.02 22.51 -42.65
C LEU A 142 -28.24 23.18 -44.01
N ASP A 143 -27.18 23.73 -44.61
CA ASP A 143 -27.19 24.34 -45.94
C ASP A 143 -27.55 23.34 -47.04
N SER A 144 -27.14 22.08 -46.85
CA SER A 144 -27.49 20.96 -47.73
C SER A 144 -28.90 20.40 -47.49
N ASN A 145 -29.73 21.03 -46.64
CA ASN A 145 -31.05 20.58 -46.19
C ASN A 145 -31.06 19.17 -45.54
N ASN A 146 -29.91 18.71 -45.05
CA ASN A 146 -29.76 17.41 -44.40
C ASN A 146 -29.86 17.58 -42.87
N HIS A 147 -31.09 17.80 -42.41
CA HIS A 147 -31.37 18.11 -41.00
C HIS A 147 -30.99 16.97 -40.03
N ALA A 148 -31.05 15.72 -40.48
CA ALA A 148 -30.66 14.57 -39.66
C ALA A 148 -29.15 14.55 -39.36
N HIS A 149 -28.31 14.80 -40.37
CA HIS A 149 -26.87 14.92 -40.15
C HIS A 149 -26.53 16.18 -39.37
N ALA A 150 -27.21 17.30 -39.64
CA ALA A 150 -27.03 18.53 -38.90
C ALA A 150 -27.33 18.34 -37.40
N ALA A 151 -28.35 17.54 -37.05
CA ALA A 151 -28.66 17.15 -35.67
C ALA A 151 -27.56 16.26 -35.06
N PHE A 152 -27.06 15.27 -35.81
CA PHE A 152 -25.97 14.42 -35.36
C PHE A 152 -24.70 15.22 -35.05
N MET A 153 -24.36 16.21 -35.87
CA MET A 153 -23.22 17.10 -35.64
C MET A 153 -23.40 17.92 -34.35
N LEU A 154 -24.60 18.47 -34.12
CA LEU A 154 -24.91 19.16 -32.86
C LEU A 154 -24.85 18.23 -31.65
N HIS A 155 -25.31 16.98 -31.77
CA HIS A 155 -25.15 16.01 -30.69
C HIS A 155 -23.67 15.87 -30.30
N GLN A 156 -22.78 15.68 -31.27
CA GLN A 156 -21.34 15.55 -31.02
C GLN A 156 -20.74 16.82 -30.41
N ALA A 157 -21.15 18.00 -30.89
CA ALA A 157 -20.71 19.28 -30.33
C ALA A 157 -21.14 19.44 -28.86
N ILE A 158 -22.39 19.12 -28.51
CA ILE A 158 -22.91 19.20 -27.14
C ILE A 158 -22.23 18.15 -26.26
N GLU A 159 -22.12 16.90 -26.71
CA GLU A 159 -21.47 15.81 -25.98
C GLU A 159 -20.02 16.18 -25.61
N LEU A 160 -19.24 16.66 -26.57
CA LEU A 160 -17.86 17.09 -26.34
C LEU A 160 -17.78 18.32 -25.44
N SER A 161 -18.70 19.27 -25.57
CA SER A 161 -18.73 20.45 -24.71
C SER A 161 -18.99 20.07 -23.25
N LEU A 162 -19.99 19.22 -23.00
CA LEU A 162 -20.34 18.77 -21.66
C LEU A 162 -19.24 17.89 -21.03
N ARG A 163 -18.60 17.01 -21.82
CA ARG A 163 -17.44 16.22 -21.36
C ARG A 163 -16.26 17.11 -21.00
N THR A 164 -15.99 18.12 -21.80
CA THR A 164 -14.94 19.10 -21.50
C THR A 164 -15.27 19.85 -20.22
N ALA A 165 -16.51 20.29 -20.05
CA ALA A 165 -16.95 20.95 -18.82
C ALA A 165 -16.79 20.06 -17.58
N GLU A 166 -17.18 18.79 -17.67
CA GLU A 166 -17.04 17.82 -16.57
C GLU A 166 -15.57 17.59 -16.17
N LYS A 167 -14.66 17.51 -17.14
CA LYS A 167 -13.21 17.39 -16.88
C LYS A 167 -12.64 18.64 -16.20
N LEU A 168 -13.01 19.83 -16.67
CA LEU A 168 -12.52 21.10 -16.12
C LEU A 168 -13.07 21.38 -14.72
N LEU A 169 -14.33 21.04 -14.47
CA LEU A 169 -15.01 21.31 -13.20
C LEU A 169 -14.70 20.24 -12.14
N LEU A 170 -14.77 18.95 -12.51
CA LEU A 170 -14.84 17.83 -11.56
C LEU A 170 -13.70 16.81 -11.69
N ASN A 171 -12.81 16.95 -12.68
CA ASN A 171 -11.85 15.90 -13.05
C ASN A 171 -12.52 14.56 -13.41
N ASP A 172 -13.77 14.57 -13.86
CA ASP A 172 -14.53 13.36 -14.16
C ASP A 172 -14.77 13.21 -15.67
N GLU A 173 -15.03 11.98 -16.12
CA GLU A 173 -15.44 11.66 -17.48
C GLU A 173 -16.43 10.51 -17.45
N ARG A 174 -17.72 10.83 -17.40
CA ARG A 174 -18.74 9.78 -17.46
C ARG A 174 -18.80 9.13 -18.83
N LYS A 175 -18.75 7.80 -18.83
CA LYS A 175 -19.03 6.94 -19.99
C LYS A 175 -20.54 6.82 -20.19
N SER A 176 -21.21 7.94 -20.44
CA SER A 176 -22.61 8.03 -20.83
C SER A 176 -22.72 8.80 -22.15
N HIS A 177 -23.61 8.35 -23.03
CA HIS A 177 -23.98 9.08 -24.25
C HIS A 177 -25.27 9.88 -24.08
N SER A 178 -25.93 9.81 -22.90
CA SER A 178 -27.11 10.63 -22.64
C SER A 178 -26.70 12.06 -22.31
N LEU A 179 -27.00 13.01 -23.20
CA LEU A 179 -26.79 14.42 -22.94
C LEU A 179 -27.63 14.87 -21.75
N ARG A 180 -28.90 14.42 -21.68
CA ARG A 180 -29.80 14.72 -20.56
C ARG A 180 -29.22 14.29 -19.21
N GLY A 181 -28.69 13.07 -19.12
CA GLY A 181 -28.07 12.56 -17.90
C GLY A 181 -26.82 13.35 -17.48
N THR A 182 -26.02 13.78 -18.46
CA THR A 182 -24.80 14.56 -18.22
C THR A 182 -25.14 15.98 -17.74
N ILE A 183 -26.08 16.65 -18.41
CA ILE A 183 -26.56 17.97 -17.98
C ILE A 183 -27.16 17.88 -16.57
N ALA A 184 -28.05 16.91 -16.31
CA ALA A 184 -28.67 16.71 -15.00
C ALA A 184 -27.65 16.63 -13.86
N HIS A 185 -26.50 15.97 -14.10
CA HIS A 185 -25.44 15.95 -13.11
C HIS A 185 -24.70 17.27 -12.97
N LEU A 186 -24.32 17.89 -14.09
CA LEU A 186 -23.58 19.15 -14.06
C LEU A 186 -24.41 20.28 -13.43
N LYS A 187 -25.75 20.23 -13.52
CA LYS A 187 -26.66 21.16 -12.82
C LYS A 187 -26.44 21.20 -11.31
N THR A 188 -25.94 20.11 -10.71
CA THR A 188 -25.63 20.06 -9.26
C THR A 188 -24.46 20.96 -8.90
N PHE A 189 -23.52 21.16 -9.82
CA PHE A 189 -22.25 21.84 -9.57
C PHE A 189 -22.18 23.24 -10.14
N ASP A 190 -22.90 23.54 -11.24
CA ASP A 190 -22.83 24.82 -11.93
C ASP A 190 -24.21 25.31 -12.41
N SER A 191 -24.55 26.54 -12.04
CA SER A 191 -25.84 27.18 -12.30
C SER A 191 -26.01 27.65 -13.74
N LYS A 192 -24.92 27.93 -14.49
CA LYS A 192 -24.99 28.27 -15.91
C LYS A 192 -25.23 27.02 -16.75
N LEU A 193 -24.54 25.93 -16.46
CA LEU A 193 -24.78 24.60 -17.06
C LEU A 193 -26.19 24.10 -16.72
N ALA A 194 -26.70 24.42 -15.53
CA ALA A 194 -28.09 24.15 -15.18
C ALA A 194 -29.08 24.80 -16.15
N LYS A 195 -28.82 26.04 -16.57
CA LYS A 195 -29.72 26.82 -17.42
C LYS A 195 -29.72 26.42 -18.89
N LEU A 196 -28.83 25.52 -19.32
CA LEU A 196 -28.75 25.09 -20.72
C LEU A 196 -30.06 24.51 -21.25
N THR A 197 -30.90 23.92 -20.40
CA THR A 197 -32.14 23.23 -20.81
C THR A 197 -33.33 23.55 -19.91
N ASP A 198 -33.42 24.77 -19.40
CA ASP A 198 -34.48 25.15 -18.46
C ASP A 198 -35.83 25.43 -19.14
N SER A 199 -35.83 25.80 -20.43
CA SER A 199 -37.06 25.94 -21.23
C SER A 199 -37.61 24.59 -21.69
N GLU A 200 -38.94 24.52 -21.87
CA GLU A 200 -39.60 23.34 -22.43
C GLU A 200 -39.16 23.07 -23.87
N GLU A 201 -38.89 24.12 -24.65
CA GLU A 201 -38.31 24.02 -25.99
C GLU A 201 -36.89 23.43 -25.95
N GLY A 202 -36.07 23.83 -24.97
CA GLY A 202 -34.72 23.32 -24.79
C GLY A 202 -34.70 21.83 -24.42
N LYS A 203 -35.63 21.38 -23.56
CA LYS A 203 -35.79 19.97 -23.23
C LYS A 203 -36.19 19.15 -24.47
N LYS A 204 -37.20 19.61 -25.22
CA LYS A 204 -37.63 18.95 -26.46
C LYS A 204 -36.54 18.89 -27.52
N ALA A 205 -35.75 19.96 -27.65
CA ALA A 205 -34.62 20.01 -28.57
C ALA A 205 -33.57 18.97 -28.18
N LEU A 206 -33.20 18.90 -26.90
CA LEU A 206 -32.22 17.92 -26.42
C LEU A 206 -32.70 16.48 -26.62
N GLU A 207 -33.98 16.18 -26.37
CA GLU A 207 -34.56 14.85 -26.62
C GLU A 207 -34.44 14.45 -28.09
N LYS A 208 -34.76 15.38 -29.00
CA LYS A 208 -34.62 15.13 -30.44
C LYS A 208 -33.16 14.98 -30.87
N ILE A 209 -32.22 15.66 -30.24
CA ILE A 209 -30.79 15.51 -30.52
C ILE A 209 -30.24 14.19 -29.98
N ASP A 210 -30.63 13.77 -28.77
CA ASP A 210 -30.30 12.45 -28.21
C ASP A 210 -30.82 11.33 -29.13
N GLU A 211 -32.04 11.47 -29.67
CA GLU A 211 -32.59 10.55 -30.68
C GLU A 211 -31.73 10.50 -31.96
N ALA A 212 -31.14 11.62 -32.38
CA ALA A 212 -30.32 11.67 -33.59
C ALA A 212 -29.08 10.78 -33.51
N TYR A 213 -28.49 10.60 -32.31
CA TYR A 213 -27.29 9.79 -32.12
C TYR A 213 -27.49 8.32 -32.52
N VAL A 214 -28.65 7.76 -32.21
CA VAL A 214 -29.04 6.37 -32.53
C VAL A 214 -29.80 6.32 -33.86
N GLY A 215 -30.75 7.24 -34.03
CA GLY A 215 -31.67 7.30 -35.16
C GLY A 215 -30.96 7.52 -36.49
N TYR A 216 -29.96 8.39 -36.55
CA TYR A 216 -29.24 8.66 -37.80
C TYR A 216 -28.49 7.42 -38.35
N ARG A 217 -27.98 6.55 -37.47
CA ARG A 217 -27.18 5.38 -37.87
C ARG A 217 -28.01 4.14 -38.19
N TYR A 218 -29.24 4.05 -37.66
CA TYR A 218 -30.03 2.82 -37.68
C TYR A 218 -31.51 3.00 -38.03
N ASN A 219 -32.02 4.23 -38.13
CA ASN A 219 -33.45 4.51 -38.33
C ASN A 219 -33.66 5.49 -39.49
N GLN A 220 -34.26 5.03 -40.58
CA GLN A 220 -34.42 5.82 -41.81
C GLN A 220 -35.44 6.97 -41.68
N ASP A 221 -36.24 7.00 -40.61
CA ASP A 221 -37.38 7.91 -40.45
C ASP A 221 -37.14 9.08 -39.47
N TYR A 222 -35.89 9.35 -39.06
CA TYR A 222 -35.60 10.45 -38.15
C TYR A 222 -35.86 11.82 -38.80
N THR A 223 -36.68 12.64 -38.15
CA THR A 223 -36.97 14.01 -38.58
C THR A 223 -36.87 14.99 -37.41
N ILE A 224 -36.34 16.18 -37.71
CA ILE A 224 -36.26 17.30 -36.78
C ILE A 224 -36.58 18.60 -37.54
N ASN A 225 -37.30 19.50 -36.88
CA ASN A 225 -37.63 20.79 -37.47
C ASN A 225 -36.50 21.81 -37.25
N LYS A 226 -36.45 22.86 -38.07
CA LYS A 226 -35.40 23.90 -38.01
C LYS A 226 -35.39 24.66 -36.68
N SER A 227 -36.55 24.86 -36.05
CA SER A 227 -36.65 25.57 -34.76
C SER A 227 -35.99 24.81 -33.60
N LEU A 228 -36.14 23.48 -33.56
CA LEU A 228 -35.49 22.62 -32.56
C LEU A 228 -33.99 22.47 -32.84
N LEU A 229 -33.58 22.44 -34.11
CA LEU A 229 -32.16 22.51 -34.49
C LEU A 229 -31.51 23.81 -34.02
N GLU A 230 -32.16 24.96 -34.26
CA GLU A 230 -31.67 26.26 -33.78
C GLU A 230 -31.57 26.29 -32.26
N THR A 231 -32.58 25.78 -31.56
CA THR A 231 -32.55 25.67 -30.09
C THR A 231 -31.39 24.79 -29.62
N ALA A 232 -31.14 23.65 -30.27
CA ALA A 232 -30.00 22.78 -29.96
C ALA A 232 -28.66 23.45 -30.26
N TYR A 233 -28.56 24.22 -31.34
CA TYR A 233 -27.38 25.02 -31.66
C TYR A 233 -27.10 26.04 -30.55
N GLN A 234 -28.11 26.74 -30.04
CA GLN A 234 -27.96 27.63 -28.89
C GLN A 234 -27.45 26.89 -27.64
N ILE A 235 -27.90 25.66 -27.39
CA ILE A 235 -27.38 24.81 -26.30
C ILE A 235 -25.88 24.53 -26.51
N ALA A 236 -25.48 24.15 -27.72
CA ALA A 236 -24.08 23.86 -28.06
C ALA A 236 -23.18 25.10 -27.87
N ILE A 237 -23.62 26.26 -28.35
CA ILE A 237 -22.89 27.53 -28.20
C ILE A 237 -22.80 27.95 -26.74
N ASN A 238 -23.89 27.84 -25.97
CA ASN A 238 -23.87 28.20 -24.55
C ASN A 238 -22.96 27.28 -23.75
N ALA A 239 -22.93 25.98 -24.05
CA ALA A 239 -22.00 25.03 -23.45
C ALA A 239 -20.54 25.35 -23.84
N LEU A 240 -20.28 25.71 -25.10
CA LEU A 240 -18.95 26.13 -25.55
C LEU A 240 -18.50 27.44 -24.88
N ASN A 241 -19.38 28.43 -24.79
CA ASN A 241 -19.13 29.71 -24.11
C ASN A 241 -18.82 29.50 -22.63
N TRP A 242 -19.50 28.56 -21.98
CA TRP A 242 -19.18 28.18 -20.61
C TRP A 242 -17.72 27.71 -20.49
N ILE A 243 -17.19 26.93 -21.44
CA ILE A 243 -15.78 26.49 -21.43
C ILE A 243 -14.84 27.70 -21.57
N TYR A 244 -15.20 28.69 -22.38
CA TYR A 244 -14.43 29.95 -22.47
C TYR A 244 -14.40 30.67 -21.12
N ASP A 245 -15.56 30.94 -20.55
CA ASP A 245 -15.69 31.64 -19.27
C ASP A 245 -14.92 30.91 -18.16
N TYR A 246 -15.18 29.61 -18.02
CA TYR A 246 -14.63 28.80 -16.94
C TYR A 246 -13.12 28.58 -17.08
N SER A 247 -12.60 28.55 -18.32
CA SER A 247 -11.14 28.40 -18.52
C SER A 247 -10.35 29.51 -17.84
N ASN A 248 -10.85 30.75 -17.88
CA ASN A 248 -10.20 31.88 -17.21
C ASN A 248 -10.26 31.72 -15.69
N LEU A 249 -11.40 31.33 -15.13
CA LEU A 249 -11.54 31.06 -13.69
C LEU A 249 -10.59 29.97 -13.22
N LEU A 250 -10.47 28.88 -13.98
CA LEU A 250 -9.53 27.80 -13.69
C LEU A 250 -8.08 28.28 -13.78
N PHE A 251 -7.72 29.13 -14.74
CA PHE A 251 -6.37 29.69 -14.83
C PHE A 251 -6.03 30.56 -13.62
N GLU A 252 -6.96 31.41 -13.17
CA GLU A 252 -6.74 32.19 -11.94
C GLU A 252 -6.63 31.27 -10.72
N GLU A 253 -7.47 30.24 -10.61
CA GLU A 253 -7.37 29.26 -9.51
C GLU A 253 -6.00 28.55 -9.51
N ILE A 254 -5.50 28.15 -10.68
CA ILE A 254 -4.17 27.55 -10.83
C ILE A 254 -3.09 28.53 -10.38
N ARG A 255 -3.16 29.81 -10.79
CA ARG A 255 -2.22 30.84 -10.35
C ARG A 255 -2.27 31.00 -8.84
N GLU A 256 -3.44 31.20 -8.25
CA GLU A 256 -3.57 31.46 -6.82
C GLU A 256 -3.10 30.29 -5.96
N LYS A 257 -3.50 29.06 -6.29
CA LYS A 257 -3.18 27.88 -5.49
C LYS A 257 -1.71 27.47 -5.61
N LEU A 258 -1.09 27.66 -6.77
CA LEU A 258 0.32 27.31 -6.97
C LEU A 258 1.29 28.47 -6.65
N SER A 259 0.90 29.74 -6.82
CA SER A 259 1.78 30.89 -6.48
C SER A 259 1.91 31.17 -4.98
N LYS A 260 0.85 30.90 -4.18
CA LYS A 260 0.94 30.96 -2.70
C LYS A 260 2.04 30.03 -2.14
N LYS A 261 2.37 28.95 -2.85
CA LYS A 261 3.52 28.07 -2.52
C LYS A 261 4.86 28.67 -2.92
N GLU A 262 4.98 29.35 -4.06
CA GLU A 262 6.26 29.95 -4.49
C GLU A 262 6.73 31.08 -3.55
N ILE A 263 5.80 31.82 -2.93
CA ILE A 263 6.12 32.86 -1.95
C ILE A 263 6.62 32.24 -0.62
N GLN A 264 6.10 31.08 -0.22
CA GLN A 264 6.60 30.34 0.95
C GLN A 264 7.92 29.60 0.69
N HIS A 265 8.27 29.35 -0.58
CA HIS A 265 9.50 28.63 -0.95
C HIS A 265 10.77 29.49 -0.98
N LYS A 266 10.70 30.81 -0.70
CA LYS A 266 11.87 31.72 -0.65
C LYS A 266 12.37 32.05 0.76
N GLU A 267 11.69 31.63 1.81
CA GLU A 267 12.28 31.51 3.14
C GLU A 267 12.37 30.03 3.47
N ILE A 268 13.60 29.55 3.68
CA ILE A 268 13.83 28.25 4.32
C ILE A 268 13.36 28.41 5.78
N GLU A 269 12.06 28.31 6.01
CA GLU A 269 11.53 28.09 7.33
C GLU A 269 11.51 26.60 7.62
N LYS A 270 12.37 26.22 8.57
CA LYS A 270 12.24 25.03 9.41
C LYS A 270 10.78 24.91 9.84
N SER A 271 10.01 24.01 9.23
CA SER A 271 8.61 23.82 9.59
C SER A 271 8.53 23.19 10.98
N LYS A 272 8.14 24.03 11.93
CA LYS A 272 7.87 23.75 13.33
C LYS A 272 6.83 22.63 13.48
N ASN A 273 7.14 21.70 14.38
CA ASN A 273 6.28 21.04 15.35
C ASN A 273 4.76 21.07 15.10
N ASN A 274 4.21 19.94 14.67
CA ASN A 274 2.83 19.55 15.00
C ASN A 274 2.84 18.47 16.08
N ILE A 275 3.36 18.82 17.26
CA ILE A 275 3.33 18.00 18.48
C ILE A 275 1.92 17.99 19.13
N VAL A 276 0.92 18.65 18.55
CA VAL A 276 -0.40 18.85 19.20
C VAL A 276 -1.54 18.00 18.60
N ILE A 277 -1.27 17.16 17.59
CA ILE A 277 -2.30 16.25 17.00
C ILE A 277 -2.22 14.82 17.56
N TYR A 278 -1.13 14.45 18.23
CA TYR A 278 -0.83 13.04 18.56
C TYR A 278 -1.50 12.49 19.83
N ASN A 279 -2.43 13.23 20.45
CA ASN A 279 -3.02 12.83 21.72
C ASN A 279 -4.43 12.22 21.66
N THR A 280 -5.05 12.05 20.49
CA THR A 280 -6.37 11.41 20.44
C THR A 280 -6.62 10.65 19.13
N ASN A 281 -6.73 9.33 19.28
CA ASN A 281 -7.27 8.32 18.35
C ASN A 281 -6.26 7.51 17.53
N LYS A 282 -6.33 6.19 17.78
CA LYS A 282 -5.47 5.11 17.33
C LYS A 282 -5.69 4.76 15.84
N CYS A 283 -4.56 4.78 15.11
CA CYS A 283 -4.07 3.84 14.09
C CYS A 283 -4.63 3.76 12.65
N ASN A 284 -3.73 4.17 11.74
CA ASN A 284 -3.64 3.96 10.29
C ASN A 284 -3.51 2.47 9.89
N SER A 285 -3.91 2.13 8.66
CA SER A 285 -4.02 0.77 8.12
C SER A 285 -2.76 0.16 7.45
N ASN A 286 -1.55 0.63 7.78
CA ASN A 286 -0.29 0.01 7.34
C ASN A 286 0.38 -0.69 8.52
N TYR A 287 0.70 -1.98 8.39
CA TYR A 287 1.41 -2.72 9.44
C TYR A 287 2.75 -2.08 9.78
N ARG A 288 3.49 -1.53 8.79
CA ARG A 288 4.74 -0.80 9.03
C ARG A 288 4.52 0.43 9.92
N ASP A 289 3.53 1.27 9.61
CA ASP A 289 3.26 2.48 10.40
C ASP A 289 2.68 2.15 11.77
N LEU A 290 1.84 1.11 11.86
CA LEU A 290 1.32 0.60 13.12
C LEU A 290 2.46 0.08 14.01
N ILE A 291 3.42 -0.65 13.43
CA ILE A 291 4.61 -1.10 14.13
C ILE A 291 5.46 0.10 14.55
N LEU A 292 5.78 1.03 13.63
CA LEU A 292 6.59 2.22 13.94
C LEU A 292 5.98 3.09 15.04
N ASN A 293 4.69 3.42 14.94
CA ASN A 293 3.97 4.17 15.97
C ASN A 293 4.02 3.45 17.32
N THR A 294 3.88 2.12 17.31
CA THR A 294 3.93 1.32 18.54
C THR A 294 5.34 1.28 19.13
N LEU A 295 6.36 1.17 18.28
CA LEU A 295 7.75 1.22 18.72
C LEU A 295 8.08 2.59 19.32
N GLU A 296 7.65 3.69 18.72
CA GLU A 296 7.82 5.05 19.26
C GLU A 296 7.14 5.28 20.62
N LEU A 297 6.04 4.56 20.91
CA LEU A 297 5.41 4.61 22.24
C LEU A 297 6.28 3.99 23.34
N TYR A 298 7.07 2.97 22.99
CA TYR A 298 7.75 2.11 23.95
C TYR A 298 9.28 2.23 23.94
N CYS A 299 9.86 2.82 22.91
CA CYS A 299 11.28 3.09 22.79
C CYS A 299 11.53 4.37 21.97
N SER A 300 12.75 4.91 22.06
CA SER A 300 13.24 5.94 21.14
C SER A 300 14.10 5.26 20.07
N PRO A 301 13.54 4.83 18.93
CA PRO A 301 14.32 4.20 17.88
C PRO A 301 15.25 5.22 17.23
N SER A 302 16.47 4.80 16.92
CA SER A 302 17.41 5.51 16.06
C SER A 302 17.43 4.91 14.66
N LEU A 303 17.15 3.60 14.55
CA LEU A 303 16.98 2.85 13.30
C LEU A 303 15.91 1.78 13.49
N VAL A 304 15.02 1.63 12.51
CA VAL A 304 14.16 0.47 12.34
C VAL A 304 14.38 -0.03 10.92
N ALA A 305 14.82 -1.28 10.76
CA ALA A 305 15.08 -1.89 9.45
C ALA A 305 14.40 -3.25 9.33
N CYS A 306 13.66 -3.47 8.25
CA CYS A 306 13.11 -4.77 7.91
C CYS A 306 14.15 -5.56 7.13
N PHE A 307 14.51 -6.73 7.67
CA PHE A 307 15.51 -7.62 7.06
C PHE A 307 14.92 -8.96 6.61
N GLY A 308 13.62 -9.14 6.79
CA GLY A 308 12.91 -10.33 6.34
C GLY A 308 11.42 -10.11 6.36
N TYR A 309 10.74 -10.69 5.38
CA TYR A 309 9.30 -10.69 5.28
C TYR A 309 8.82 -12.03 4.70
N HIS A 310 7.77 -12.59 5.30
CA HIS A 310 7.15 -13.83 4.85
C HIS A 310 5.63 -13.66 4.79
N SER A 311 4.99 -14.18 3.74
CA SER A 311 3.54 -14.16 3.57
C SER A 311 3.03 -15.51 3.10
N ASP A 312 2.18 -16.13 3.91
CA ASP A 312 1.52 -17.40 3.56
C ASP A 312 0.06 -17.15 3.19
N GLN A 313 -0.36 -17.74 2.07
CA GLN A 313 -1.74 -17.78 1.63
C GLN A 313 -2.24 -19.22 1.62
N HIS A 314 -3.07 -19.61 2.59
CA HIS A 314 -3.72 -20.91 2.58
C HIS A 314 -5.13 -20.82 2.01
N LYS A 315 -5.34 -21.41 0.83
CA LYS A 315 -6.66 -21.59 0.21
C LYS A 315 -7.24 -22.94 0.61
N TYR A 316 -8.37 -22.94 1.31
CA TYR A 316 -9.10 -24.16 1.66
C TYR A 316 -10.34 -24.29 0.78
N ASN A 317 -10.29 -25.19 -0.21
CA ASN A 317 -11.49 -25.62 -0.94
C ASN A 317 -11.94 -26.98 -0.42
N SER A 318 -12.93 -26.99 0.47
CA SER A 318 -13.64 -28.21 0.85
C SER A 318 -15.11 -28.10 0.40
N PRO A 319 -15.58 -28.97 -0.50
CA PRO A 319 -16.99 -29.03 -0.87
C PRO A 319 -17.94 -29.40 0.29
N LEU A 320 -17.37 -29.89 1.41
CA LEU A 320 -18.10 -30.40 2.58
C LEU A 320 -18.06 -29.45 3.79
N GLN A 321 -17.27 -28.37 3.74
CA GLN A 321 -17.22 -27.35 4.79
C GLN A 321 -17.51 -25.99 4.17
N ASN A 322 -18.44 -25.22 4.77
CA ASN A 322 -18.62 -23.81 4.40
C ASN A 322 -17.25 -23.11 4.45
N ASN A 323 -16.89 -22.47 3.33
CA ASN A 323 -15.64 -21.77 3.09
C ASN A 323 -15.06 -21.18 4.38
N LYS A 324 -13.97 -21.77 4.90
CA LYS A 324 -13.12 -21.05 5.85
C LYS A 324 -12.46 -19.92 5.05
N GLU A 325 -12.57 -18.70 5.57
CA GLU A 325 -11.95 -17.51 4.98
C GLU A 325 -10.47 -17.78 4.67
N ASP A 326 -10.01 -17.36 3.49
CA ASP A 326 -8.60 -17.41 3.11
C ASP A 326 -7.78 -16.67 4.17
N GLN A 327 -6.96 -17.40 4.93
CA GLN A 327 -6.21 -16.81 6.04
C GLN A 327 -4.82 -16.42 5.51
N ILE A 328 -4.66 -15.15 5.13
CA ILE A 328 -3.36 -14.59 4.75
C ILE A 328 -2.62 -14.19 6.02
N THR A 329 -1.48 -14.83 6.30
CA THR A 329 -0.61 -14.47 7.43
C THR A 329 0.63 -13.75 6.96
N HIS A 330 0.97 -12.63 7.62
CA HIS A 330 2.17 -11.84 7.38
C HIS A 330 3.15 -12.00 8.55
N ALA A 331 4.44 -12.10 8.26
CA ALA A 331 5.49 -12.14 9.27
C ALA A 331 6.60 -11.15 8.93
N TYR A 332 6.88 -10.24 9.86
CA TYR A 332 7.93 -9.23 9.73
C TYR A 332 9.09 -9.53 10.67
N TYR A 333 10.32 -9.38 10.15
CA TYR A 333 11.56 -9.51 10.91
C TYR A 333 12.26 -8.16 10.90
N LEU A 334 12.26 -7.49 12.06
CA LEU A 334 12.75 -6.13 12.18
C LEU A 334 13.95 -6.06 13.11
N PHE A 335 14.93 -5.25 12.71
CA PHE A 335 16.02 -4.81 13.55
C PHE A 335 15.72 -3.41 14.07
N ILE A 336 15.97 -3.17 15.36
CA ILE A 336 15.77 -1.88 16.01
C ILE A 336 17.04 -1.48 16.75
N ALA A 337 17.63 -0.36 16.38
CA ALA A 337 18.58 0.36 17.22
C ALA A 337 17.82 1.40 18.05
N TYR A 338 18.00 1.42 19.37
CA TYR A 338 17.28 2.34 20.26
C TYR A 338 18.21 3.12 21.21
N ASP A 339 17.84 4.36 21.52
CA ASP A 339 18.55 5.23 22.47
C ASP A 339 18.00 5.10 23.90
N SER A 340 16.69 4.85 24.04
CA SER A 340 16.03 4.67 25.33
C SER A 340 14.84 3.72 25.24
N LEU A 341 14.51 3.07 26.36
CA LEU A 341 13.39 2.14 26.49
C LEU A 341 12.46 2.61 27.61
N ASN A 342 11.17 2.70 27.29
CA ASN A 342 10.10 3.01 28.24
C ASN A 342 9.40 1.74 28.77
N THR A 343 9.86 0.56 28.34
CA THR A 343 9.37 -0.76 28.74
C THR A 343 10.54 -1.75 28.82
N ASP A 344 10.35 -2.87 29.51
CA ASP A 344 11.28 -3.99 29.43
C ASP A 344 11.32 -4.57 28.01
N LEU A 345 12.54 -4.89 27.54
CA LEU A 345 12.84 -5.48 26.23
C LEU A 345 12.02 -6.75 25.99
N ALA A 346 11.84 -7.57 27.02
CA ALA A 346 11.08 -8.81 26.95
C ALA A 346 9.61 -8.60 26.52
N ASN A 347 9.07 -7.41 26.78
CA ASN A 347 7.66 -7.08 26.53
C ASN A 347 7.45 -6.24 25.27
N LEU A 348 8.49 -5.68 24.66
CA LEU A 348 8.36 -4.77 23.51
C LEU A 348 7.70 -5.46 22.31
N GLN A 349 8.15 -6.68 21.96
CA GLN A 349 7.56 -7.44 20.86
C GLN A 349 6.09 -7.78 21.13
N GLN A 350 5.77 -8.29 22.32
CA GLN A 350 4.40 -8.69 22.65
C GLN A 350 3.45 -7.49 22.67
N LYS A 351 3.84 -6.38 23.31
CA LYS A 351 3.06 -5.13 23.30
C LYS A 351 2.84 -4.59 21.90
N THR A 352 3.83 -4.77 21.01
CA THR A 352 3.69 -4.42 19.61
C THR A 352 2.69 -5.33 18.90
N MET A 353 2.83 -6.64 19.07
CA MET A 353 1.92 -7.65 18.49
C MET A 353 0.48 -7.52 18.99
N ASP A 354 0.25 -7.15 20.25
CA ASP A 354 -1.09 -6.97 20.83
C ASP A 354 -1.90 -5.88 20.14
N LEU A 355 -1.21 -4.93 19.48
CA LEU A 355 -1.82 -3.84 18.72
C LEU A 355 -1.94 -4.16 17.21
N LEU A 356 -1.35 -5.27 16.74
CA LEU A 356 -1.44 -5.73 15.36
C LEU A 356 -2.63 -6.68 15.15
N PRO A 357 -3.21 -6.73 13.94
CA PRO A 357 -4.18 -7.76 13.60
C PRO A 357 -3.62 -9.18 13.77
N LYS A 358 -4.50 -10.12 14.13
CA LYS A 358 -4.13 -11.51 14.48
C LYS A 358 -3.41 -12.27 13.37
N ASN A 359 -3.50 -11.80 12.13
CA ASN A 359 -2.84 -12.38 10.98
C ASN A 359 -1.43 -11.82 10.74
N VAL A 360 -0.93 -10.94 11.60
CA VAL A 360 0.43 -10.39 11.53
C VAL A 360 1.25 -10.88 12.71
N SER A 361 2.43 -11.40 12.40
CA SER A 361 3.45 -11.78 13.38
C SER A 361 4.68 -10.89 13.23
N LEU A 362 5.34 -10.63 14.34
CA LEU A 362 6.50 -9.75 14.39
C LEU A 362 7.61 -10.42 15.20
N THR A 363 8.83 -10.40 14.66
CA THR A 363 10.04 -10.81 15.36
C THR A 363 10.99 -9.63 15.43
N LEU A 364 11.30 -9.19 16.65
CA LEU A 364 12.15 -8.03 16.88
C LEU A 364 13.56 -8.45 17.32
N VAL A 365 14.56 -7.92 16.62
CA VAL A 365 15.96 -7.95 17.01
C VAL A 365 16.33 -6.56 17.50
N THR A 366 16.71 -6.42 18.77
CA THR A 366 16.95 -5.10 19.38
C THR A 366 18.40 -4.94 19.81
N GLU A 367 18.95 -3.74 19.63
CA GLU A 367 20.29 -3.37 20.08
C GLU A 367 20.32 -1.91 20.54
N GLU A 368 21.13 -1.60 21.54
CA GLU A 368 21.36 -0.20 21.93
C GLU A 368 22.10 0.55 20.82
N THR A 369 21.68 1.77 20.50
CA THR A 369 22.24 2.56 19.40
C THR A 369 23.75 2.77 19.54
N ALA A 370 24.24 3.03 20.75
CA ALA A 370 25.68 3.19 21.01
C ALA A 370 26.46 1.91 20.67
N HIS A 371 25.91 0.73 20.99
CA HIS A 371 26.56 -0.55 20.71
C HIS A 371 26.45 -0.93 19.22
N PHE A 372 25.31 -0.65 18.60
CA PHE A 372 25.09 -0.79 17.16
C PHE A 372 26.13 0.01 16.38
N ILE A 373 26.24 1.33 16.62
CA ILE A 373 27.21 2.21 15.94
C ILE A 373 28.64 1.74 16.17
N LYS A 374 28.99 1.32 17.40
CA LYS A 374 30.32 0.80 17.73
C LYS A 374 30.67 -0.49 16.99
N LYS A 375 29.71 -1.39 16.79
CA LYS A 375 29.91 -2.64 16.04
C LYS A 375 29.89 -2.39 14.53
N LEU A 376 29.00 -1.52 14.05
CA LEU A 376 28.92 -1.13 12.65
C LEU A 376 30.24 -0.48 12.18
N SER A 377 30.81 0.44 12.97
CA SER A 377 32.10 1.07 12.64
C SER A 377 33.28 0.09 12.61
N LYS A 378 33.14 -1.09 13.23
CA LYS A 378 34.11 -2.20 13.15
C LYS A 378 33.82 -3.16 11.99
N GLY A 379 32.85 -2.85 11.14
CA GLY A 379 32.48 -3.68 10.00
C GLY A 379 31.64 -4.91 10.35
N HIS A 380 30.82 -4.88 11.42
CA HIS A 380 29.99 -6.04 11.77
C HIS A 380 29.10 -6.49 10.58
N PRO A 381 29.24 -7.72 10.05
CA PRO A 381 28.65 -8.12 8.77
C PRO A 381 27.13 -7.99 8.72
N PHE A 382 26.42 -8.45 9.76
CA PHE A 382 24.97 -8.31 9.86
C PHE A 382 24.52 -6.85 9.79
N PHE A 383 25.10 -5.97 10.61
CA PHE A 383 24.73 -4.55 10.69
C PHE A 383 25.05 -3.79 9.41
N LEU A 384 26.16 -4.12 8.77
CA LEU A 384 26.50 -3.52 7.48
C LEU A 384 25.53 -3.97 6.38
N SER A 385 25.13 -5.25 6.39
CA SER A 385 24.12 -5.79 5.47
C SER A 385 22.75 -5.14 5.68
N LEU A 386 22.36 -4.89 6.93
CA LEU A 386 21.14 -4.16 7.27
C LEU A 386 21.11 -2.77 6.66
N ILE A 387 22.20 -1.99 6.78
CA ILE A 387 22.26 -0.62 6.24
C ILE A 387 22.38 -0.60 4.72
N LYS A 388 23.08 -1.57 4.10
CA LYS A 388 23.30 -1.60 2.65
C LYS A 388 22.12 -2.16 1.86
N VAL A 389 21.43 -3.17 2.39
CA VAL A 389 20.46 -3.98 1.63
C VAL A 389 19.11 -4.10 2.34
N GLY A 390 19.04 -3.81 3.65
CA GLY A 390 17.78 -3.87 4.40
C GLY A 390 16.79 -2.78 3.98
N ASP A 391 15.49 -3.05 4.15
CA ASP A 391 14.43 -2.06 3.95
C ASP A 391 14.35 -1.17 5.19
N ILE A 392 14.93 0.04 5.11
CA ILE A 392 14.98 0.98 6.22
C ILE A 392 13.60 1.61 6.42
N TRP A 393 13.00 1.31 7.57
CA TRP A 393 11.69 1.79 7.94
C TRP A 393 11.71 3.18 8.57
N PHE A 394 12.73 3.41 9.39
CA PHE A 394 12.99 4.68 10.07
C PHE A 394 14.50 4.78 10.33
N GLN A 395 15.08 5.97 10.17
CA GLN A 395 16.43 6.28 10.63
C GLN A 395 16.51 7.73 11.08
N ASN A 396 17.28 8.01 12.13
CA ASN A 396 17.57 9.36 12.57
C ASN A 396 18.77 9.96 11.82
N THR A 397 19.00 11.26 12.00
CA THR A 397 20.10 11.98 11.34
C THR A 397 21.49 11.45 11.71
N ILE A 398 21.67 10.83 12.88
CA ILE A 398 22.96 10.25 13.28
C ILE A 398 23.29 9.07 12.37
N ILE A 399 22.33 8.17 12.15
CA ILE A 399 22.52 6.97 11.35
C ILE A 399 22.52 7.29 9.86
N GLU A 400 21.69 8.24 9.40
CA GLU A 400 21.67 8.72 8.01
C GLU A 400 23.02 9.30 7.54
N ASN A 401 23.77 9.94 8.45
CA ASN A 401 25.08 10.51 8.15
C ASN A 401 26.23 9.47 8.11
N ILE A 402 25.96 8.21 8.47
CA ILE A 402 26.97 7.14 8.36
C ILE A 402 27.11 6.77 6.90
N ASN A 403 28.29 6.94 6.32
CA ASN A 403 28.57 6.45 4.97
C ASN A 403 28.95 4.95 5.02
N PRO A 404 28.07 4.01 4.62
CA PRO A 404 28.34 2.58 4.72
C PRO A 404 29.43 2.10 3.75
N ASP A 405 29.73 2.86 2.70
CA ASP A 405 30.78 2.51 1.73
C ASP A 405 32.19 2.83 2.24
N SER A 406 32.29 3.70 3.25
CA SER A 406 33.55 3.97 3.95
C SER A 406 33.93 2.87 4.96
N ILE A 407 33.00 1.97 5.28
CA ILE A 407 33.19 0.91 6.26
C ILE A 407 33.63 -0.36 5.54
N VAL A 408 34.85 -0.80 5.82
CA VAL A 408 35.38 -2.07 5.30
C VAL A 408 34.75 -3.23 6.07
N ALA A 409 34.01 -4.09 5.37
CA ALA A 409 33.55 -5.35 5.93
C ALA A 409 34.72 -6.33 6.00
N PRO A 410 34.89 -7.08 7.11
CA PRO A 410 35.78 -8.23 7.09
C PRO A 410 35.26 -9.22 6.04
N GLN A 411 36.19 -9.75 5.24
CA GLN A 411 35.85 -10.78 4.27
C GLN A 411 35.27 -11.99 5.01
N LEU A 412 34.21 -12.59 4.44
CA LEU A 412 33.59 -13.77 5.03
C LEU A 412 34.61 -14.92 5.09
N ASP A 413 35.03 -15.29 6.29
CA ASP A 413 35.83 -16.49 6.53
C ASP A 413 34.87 -17.69 6.57
N LEU A 414 34.72 -18.32 5.40
CA LEU A 414 33.86 -19.49 5.23
C LEU A 414 34.31 -20.68 6.07
N ASP A 415 35.60 -20.90 6.25
CA ASP A 415 36.13 -22.01 7.03
C ASP A 415 35.81 -21.82 8.51
N TYR A 416 35.98 -20.59 9.01
CA TYR A 416 35.56 -20.23 10.36
C TYR A 416 34.04 -20.37 10.55
N ALA A 417 33.23 -19.86 9.61
CA ALA A 417 31.77 -19.97 9.68
C ALA A 417 31.31 -21.45 9.69
N ARG A 418 31.90 -22.29 8.82
CA ARG A 418 31.66 -23.74 8.77
C ARG A 418 32.08 -24.42 10.06
N GLN A 419 33.21 -24.04 10.65
CA GLN A 419 33.63 -24.57 11.95
C GLN A 419 32.67 -24.19 13.08
N GLN A 420 32.17 -22.95 13.10
CA GLN A 420 31.18 -22.52 14.08
C GLN A 420 29.86 -23.30 13.94
N TRP A 421 29.39 -23.53 12.72
CA TRP A 421 28.24 -24.42 12.45
C TRP A 421 28.49 -25.81 13.01
N ARG A 422 29.60 -26.46 12.61
CA ARG A 422 29.97 -27.81 13.05
C ARG A 422 30.01 -27.94 14.57
N ASN A 423 30.59 -26.97 15.27
CA ASN A 423 30.63 -26.97 16.73
C ASN A 423 29.21 -26.99 17.33
N ARG A 424 28.30 -26.15 16.81
CA ARG A 424 26.91 -26.07 17.29
C ARG A 424 26.11 -27.33 16.94
N TYR A 425 26.25 -27.81 15.72
CA TYR A 425 25.64 -29.05 15.26
C TYR A 425 26.10 -30.26 16.09
N ASN A 426 27.41 -30.39 16.34
CA ASN A 426 27.96 -31.47 17.16
C ASN A 426 27.46 -31.39 18.61
N ASN A 427 27.37 -30.19 19.20
CA ASN A 427 26.77 -30.03 20.52
C ASN A 427 25.31 -30.51 20.54
N ALA A 428 24.51 -30.12 19.55
CA ALA A 428 23.12 -30.55 19.42
C ALA A 428 23.00 -32.07 19.24
N ARG A 429 23.81 -32.66 18.36
CA ARG A 429 23.86 -34.11 18.11
C ARG A 429 24.32 -34.89 19.33
N CYS A 430 25.35 -34.44 20.04
CA CYS A 430 25.80 -35.08 21.29
C CYS A 430 24.71 -35.11 22.36
N LEU A 431 23.98 -34.00 22.53
CA LEU A 431 22.86 -33.94 23.46
C LEU A 431 21.71 -34.86 23.03
N TYR A 432 21.46 -34.98 21.72
CA TYR A 432 20.40 -35.82 21.18
C TYR A 432 20.77 -37.31 21.19
N TYR A 433 22.05 -37.66 21.06
CA TYR A 433 22.55 -39.03 20.94
C TYR A 433 22.10 -39.94 22.08
N ALA A 434 21.96 -39.39 23.29
CA ALA A 434 21.48 -40.16 24.43
C ALA A 434 20.05 -40.72 24.24
N PHE A 435 19.23 -40.11 23.38
CA PHE A 435 17.90 -40.63 23.04
C PHE A 435 17.94 -41.73 21.98
N GLU A 436 18.96 -41.73 21.11
CA GLU A 436 19.15 -42.78 20.09
C GLU A 436 19.70 -44.08 20.71
N GLU A 437 20.39 -43.96 21.85
CA GLU A 437 20.93 -45.08 22.64
C GLU A 437 19.98 -45.56 23.75
N ASP A 438 18.70 -45.16 23.71
CA ASP A 438 17.66 -45.54 24.67
C ASP A 438 18.03 -45.28 26.15
N TRP A 439 18.78 -44.21 26.43
CA TRP A 439 19.10 -43.87 27.82
C TRP A 439 17.84 -43.48 28.59
N SER A 440 17.75 -43.97 29.83
CA SER A 440 16.62 -43.65 30.71
C SER A 440 16.80 -42.29 31.37
N PHE A 441 15.88 -41.38 31.08
CA PHE A 441 15.82 -40.05 31.66
C PHE A 441 14.47 -39.82 32.33
N GLY A 442 14.45 -38.96 33.35
CA GLY A 442 13.19 -38.37 33.80
C GLY A 442 12.55 -37.56 32.68
N VAL A 443 11.22 -37.62 32.56
CA VAL A 443 10.41 -36.93 31.54
C VAL A 443 10.82 -35.46 31.39
N GLU A 444 10.96 -34.77 32.51
CA GLU A 444 11.32 -33.36 32.57
C GLU A 444 12.74 -33.07 32.04
N ALA A 445 13.68 -33.98 32.32
CA ALA A 445 15.06 -33.87 31.83
C ALA A 445 15.13 -34.07 30.30
N VAL A 446 14.25 -34.90 29.74
CA VAL A 446 14.13 -35.05 28.28
C VAL A 446 13.67 -33.74 27.65
N TYR A 447 12.59 -33.14 28.13
CA TYR A 447 12.11 -31.85 27.60
C TYR A 447 13.18 -30.76 27.66
N HIS A 448 13.89 -30.65 28.79
CA HIS A 448 14.97 -29.68 28.93
C HIS A 448 16.12 -29.96 27.95
N SER A 449 16.52 -31.22 27.79
CA SER A 449 17.58 -31.60 26.86
C SER A 449 17.19 -31.32 25.40
N LEU A 450 15.96 -31.64 24.99
CA LEU A 450 15.42 -31.27 23.67
C LEU A 450 15.43 -29.74 23.45
N SER A 451 15.13 -28.96 24.50
CA SER A 451 15.22 -27.50 24.42
C SER A 451 16.65 -27.02 24.09
N GLN A 452 17.66 -27.64 24.70
CA GLN A 452 19.07 -27.29 24.48
C GLN A 452 19.55 -27.73 23.09
N VAL A 453 19.07 -28.88 22.59
CA VAL A 453 19.34 -29.35 21.24
C VAL A 453 18.84 -28.33 20.19
N LEU A 454 17.59 -27.88 20.33
CA LEU A 454 17.01 -26.86 19.46
C LEU A 454 17.74 -25.53 19.58
N GLU A 455 18.06 -25.09 20.80
CA GLU A 455 18.80 -23.84 21.05
C GLU A 455 20.16 -23.83 20.34
N GLN A 456 20.95 -24.91 20.48
CA GLN A 456 22.26 -25.03 19.81
C GLN A 456 22.11 -25.00 18.29
N THR A 457 21.14 -25.74 17.74
CA THR A 457 20.90 -25.82 16.31
C THR A 457 20.51 -24.45 15.74
N CYS A 458 19.53 -23.78 16.36
CA CYS A 458 19.10 -22.46 15.92
C CYS A 458 20.20 -21.41 16.00
N LEU A 459 20.99 -21.39 17.09
CA LEU A 459 22.14 -20.49 17.21
C LEU A 459 23.18 -20.74 16.11
N GLY A 460 23.38 -21.99 15.72
CA GLY A 460 24.25 -22.36 14.61
C GLY A 460 23.75 -21.79 13.28
N VAL A 461 22.48 -22.01 12.95
CA VAL A 461 21.87 -21.54 11.70
C VAL A 461 21.90 -20.01 11.59
N ILE A 462 21.46 -19.31 12.65
CA ILE A 462 21.40 -17.85 12.69
C ILE A 462 22.79 -17.24 12.54
N ASN A 463 23.79 -17.77 13.26
CA ASN A 463 25.16 -17.27 13.17
C ASN A 463 25.78 -17.53 11.79
N THR A 464 25.45 -18.66 11.16
CA THR A 464 26.01 -19.01 9.85
C THR A 464 25.50 -18.08 8.75
N ILE A 465 24.17 -17.87 8.67
CA ILE A 465 23.57 -17.13 7.56
C ILE A 465 23.48 -15.64 7.83
N LEU A 466 23.01 -15.23 9.02
CA LEU A 466 22.87 -13.81 9.34
C LEU A 466 24.18 -13.20 9.87
N GLN A 467 25.17 -14.01 10.24
CA GLN A 467 26.39 -13.54 10.92
C GLN A 467 26.06 -12.69 12.16
N TYR A 468 24.97 -13.10 12.83
CA TYR A 468 24.42 -12.43 14.00
C TYR A 468 24.41 -13.39 15.18
N LYS A 469 24.77 -12.87 16.35
CA LYS A 469 24.67 -13.59 17.62
C LYS A 469 23.52 -12.99 18.45
N PRO A 470 22.38 -13.71 18.57
CA PRO A 470 21.28 -13.31 19.41
C PRO A 470 21.69 -13.01 20.86
N GLN A 471 21.13 -11.93 21.43
CA GLN A 471 21.31 -11.61 22.85
C GLN A 471 20.44 -12.49 23.76
N THR A 472 19.26 -12.88 23.27
CA THR A 472 18.34 -13.79 23.95
C THR A 472 18.37 -15.17 23.28
N VAL A 473 18.23 -16.22 24.08
CA VAL A 473 18.24 -17.62 23.63
C VAL A 473 16.88 -18.31 23.79
N GLY A 474 15.81 -17.52 23.93
CA GLY A 474 14.45 -18.05 24.06
C GLY A 474 14.04 -18.77 22.78
N LEU A 475 13.59 -20.02 22.90
CA LEU A 475 13.25 -20.85 21.75
C LEU A 475 12.22 -20.23 20.78
N PRO A 476 11.14 -19.55 21.22
CA PRO A 476 10.21 -18.92 20.28
C PRO A 476 10.90 -17.92 19.35
N PHE A 477 11.81 -17.11 19.90
CA PHE A 477 12.56 -16.12 19.14
C PHE A 477 13.54 -16.77 18.17
N LEU A 478 14.31 -17.76 18.65
CA LEU A 478 15.28 -18.48 17.83
C LEU A 478 14.61 -19.25 16.68
N MET A 479 13.49 -19.92 16.95
CA MET A 479 12.72 -20.66 15.93
C MET A 479 12.13 -19.72 14.89
N ASN A 480 11.62 -18.55 15.29
CA ASN A 480 11.14 -17.55 14.34
C ASN A 480 12.26 -17.07 13.42
N LEU A 481 13.45 -16.74 13.95
CA LEU A 481 14.59 -16.38 13.11
C LEU A 481 15.01 -17.52 12.18
N CYS A 482 14.98 -18.77 12.65
CA CYS A 482 15.27 -19.93 11.79
C CYS A 482 14.20 -20.12 10.71
N ARG A 483 12.93 -19.76 10.93
CA ARG A 483 11.90 -19.82 9.89
C ARG A 483 12.26 -18.97 8.66
N LEU A 484 12.91 -17.81 8.87
CA LEU A 484 13.38 -16.95 7.78
C LEU A 484 14.49 -17.61 6.94
N ILE A 485 15.29 -18.47 7.56
CA ILE A 485 16.52 -19.04 6.99
C ILE A 485 16.28 -20.44 6.43
N VAL A 486 15.61 -21.29 7.20
CA VAL A 486 15.34 -22.71 6.92
C VAL A 486 13.84 -23.02 7.12
N PRO A 487 12.96 -22.49 6.26
CA PRO A 487 11.51 -22.63 6.42
C PRO A 487 11.04 -24.10 6.44
N GLU A 488 11.69 -24.98 5.68
CA GLU A 488 11.38 -26.41 5.63
C GLU A 488 11.72 -27.14 6.94
N ALA A 489 12.81 -26.77 7.60
CA ALA A 489 13.12 -27.30 8.92
C ALA A 489 12.10 -26.80 9.96
N HIS A 490 11.78 -25.50 9.94
CA HIS A 490 10.74 -24.95 10.81
C HIS A 490 9.37 -25.62 10.60
N ALA A 491 9.01 -25.92 9.35
CA ALA A 491 7.77 -26.59 8.99
C ALA A 491 7.65 -28.00 9.61
N THR A 492 8.75 -28.67 9.95
CA THR A 492 8.73 -29.97 10.65
C THR A 492 7.90 -29.93 11.93
N PHE A 493 7.97 -28.84 12.70
CA PHE A 493 7.20 -28.70 13.92
C PHE A 493 5.73 -28.35 13.66
N CYS A 494 5.33 -27.98 12.43
CA CYS A 494 3.97 -27.60 12.03
C CYS A 494 3.28 -26.69 13.06
N LEU A 495 3.93 -25.60 13.49
CA LEU A 495 3.41 -24.68 14.53
C LEU A 495 2.10 -23.95 14.13
N ASN A 496 1.54 -24.25 12.97
CA ASN A 496 0.21 -23.81 12.54
C ASN A 496 -0.91 -24.77 13.03
N ASN A 497 -0.57 -25.96 13.54
CA ASN A 497 -1.49 -26.93 14.13
C ASN A 497 -1.58 -26.74 15.66
N SER A 498 -2.80 -26.61 16.19
CA SER A 498 -3.04 -26.35 17.61
C SER A 498 -2.44 -27.40 18.56
N ASP A 499 -2.37 -28.66 18.14
CA ASP A 499 -1.83 -29.73 18.98
C ASP A 499 -0.31 -29.73 18.98
N HIS A 500 0.30 -29.45 17.83
CA HIS A 500 1.75 -29.29 17.73
C HIS A 500 2.24 -28.05 18.50
N VAL A 501 1.47 -26.96 18.50
CA VAL A 501 1.75 -25.78 19.33
C VAL A 501 1.72 -26.12 20.82
N LYS A 502 0.80 -26.96 21.27
CA LYS A 502 0.77 -27.43 22.68
C LYS A 502 2.02 -28.25 23.00
N LEU A 503 2.40 -29.18 22.13
CA LEU A 503 3.62 -29.99 22.30
C LEU A 503 4.87 -29.11 22.41
N PHE A 504 5.02 -28.13 21.51
CA PHE A 504 6.17 -27.23 21.53
C PHE A 504 6.23 -26.34 22.77
N LYS A 505 5.06 -25.92 23.30
CA LYS A 505 4.98 -25.16 24.56
C LYS A 505 5.57 -25.91 25.76
N GLU A 506 5.50 -27.23 25.79
CA GLU A 506 6.11 -28.01 26.87
C GLU A 506 7.64 -27.94 26.84
N ILE A 507 8.27 -27.91 25.66
CA ILE A 507 9.72 -27.66 25.52
C ILE A 507 10.09 -26.26 25.99
N ILE A 508 9.29 -25.24 25.62
CA ILE A 508 9.53 -23.85 26.06
C ILE A 508 9.47 -23.74 27.59
N LYS A 509 8.45 -24.33 28.21
CA LYS A 509 8.32 -24.37 29.68
C LYS A 509 9.53 -25.04 30.31
N ALA A 510 9.99 -26.17 29.77
CA ALA A 510 11.16 -26.86 30.30
C ALA A 510 12.42 -25.98 30.27
N GLN A 511 12.66 -25.24 29.19
CA GLN A 511 13.80 -24.31 29.09
C GLN A 511 13.81 -23.27 30.22
N GLN A 512 12.62 -22.84 30.65
CA GLN A 512 12.44 -21.78 31.65
C GLN A 512 12.34 -22.31 33.08
N GLU A 513 11.70 -23.46 33.28
CA GLU A 513 11.30 -23.93 34.61
C GLU A 513 12.18 -25.07 35.13
N PHE A 514 12.72 -25.95 34.27
CA PHE A 514 13.38 -27.18 34.71
C PHE A 514 14.50 -26.94 35.74
N ARG A 515 15.28 -25.87 35.55
CA ARG A 515 16.42 -25.54 36.41
C ARG A 515 16.03 -24.86 37.74
N TYR A 516 14.83 -24.28 37.82
CA TYR A 516 14.46 -23.37 38.90
C TYR A 516 13.18 -23.78 39.65
N ASN A 517 12.30 -24.56 39.02
CA ASN A 517 11.04 -25.04 39.57
C ASN A 517 11.15 -26.55 39.88
N ALA A 518 11.37 -26.89 41.14
CA ALA A 518 11.44 -28.29 41.60
C ALA A 518 10.14 -29.09 41.36
N ASN A 519 9.02 -28.41 41.12
CA ASN A 519 7.71 -29.02 40.89
C ASN A 519 7.30 -29.07 39.42
N TYR A 520 8.17 -28.70 38.48
CA TYR A 520 7.89 -28.81 37.06
C TYR A 520 7.58 -30.27 36.68
N LYS A 521 6.54 -30.47 35.86
CA LYS A 521 6.08 -31.77 35.38
C LYS A 521 5.83 -31.71 33.89
N GLY A 522 6.50 -32.58 33.14
CA GLY A 522 6.30 -32.74 31.70
C GLY A 522 5.24 -33.79 31.39
N ASP A 523 4.65 -33.70 30.18
CA ASP A 523 3.74 -34.74 29.68
C ASP A 523 4.53 -35.94 29.13
N PRO A 524 4.42 -37.15 29.71
CA PRO A 524 5.14 -38.33 29.24
C PRO A 524 4.69 -38.80 27.85
N PHE A 525 3.46 -38.51 27.43
CA PHE A 525 2.91 -39.04 26.17
C PHE A 525 3.42 -38.32 24.92
N ALA A 526 3.96 -37.11 25.11
CA ALA A 526 4.41 -36.22 24.05
C ALA A 526 5.90 -36.37 23.68
N ILE A 527 6.70 -37.06 24.53
CA ILE A 527 8.16 -37.09 24.41
C ILE A 527 8.64 -37.75 23.11
N ILE A 528 8.14 -38.95 22.79
CA ILE A 528 8.60 -39.72 21.62
C ILE A 528 8.42 -38.88 20.36
N ARG A 529 7.24 -38.25 20.23
CA ARG A 529 6.94 -37.39 19.09
C ARG A 529 7.88 -36.19 19.02
N LEU A 530 8.15 -35.53 20.16
CA LEU A 530 9.05 -34.38 20.20
C LEU A 530 10.50 -34.75 19.90
N GLN A 531 10.96 -35.94 20.30
CA GLN A 531 12.26 -36.47 19.92
C GLN A 531 12.36 -36.64 18.40
N GLU A 532 11.37 -37.26 17.75
CA GLU A 532 11.34 -37.40 16.29
C GLU A 532 11.38 -36.05 15.57
N LEU A 533 10.53 -35.11 15.98
CA LEU A 533 10.45 -33.78 15.38
C LEU A 533 11.78 -33.01 15.54
N THR A 534 12.41 -33.14 16.71
CA THR A 534 13.70 -32.50 17.00
C THR A 534 14.81 -33.09 16.14
N LYS A 535 14.85 -34.42 15.94
CA LYS A 535 15.81 -35.07 15.03
C LYS A 535 15.69 -34.55 13.61
N LEU A 536 14.47 -34.59 13.07
CA LEU A 536 14.21 -34.17 11.71
C LEU A 536 14.55 -32.67 11.51
N PHE A 537 14.31 -31.84 12.53
CA PHE A 537 14.72 -30.43 12.50
C PHE A 537 16.24 -30.27 12.39
N ILE A 538 17.01 -30.98 13.22
CA ILE A 538 18.49 -30.93 13.21
C ILE A 538 19.04 -31.39 11.86
N GLU A 539 18.52 -32.50 11.33
CA GLU A 539 18.94 -33.08 10.06
C GLU A 539 18.69 -32.11 8.91
N ARG A 540 17.48 -31.55 8.80
CA ARG A 540 17.14 -30.55 7.78
C ARG A 540 17.97 -29.28 7.88
N CYS A 541 18.22 -28.79 9.09
CA CYS A 541 19.09 -27.62 9.28
C CYS A 541 20.51 -27.92 8.79
N ASN A 542 21.02 -29.12 9.03
CA ASN A 542 22.35 -29.49 8.59
C ASN A 542 22.46 -29.64 7.08
N GLU A 543 21.46 -30.25 6.43
CA GLU A 543 21.39 -30.32 4.97
C GLU A 543 21.44 -28.92 4.34
N GLU A 544 20.61 -27.99 4.83
CA GLU A 544 20.59 -26.61 4.34
C GLU A 544 21.91 -25.85 4.57
N MET A 545 22.55 -26.04 5.74
CA MET A 545 23.82 -25.36 6.01
C MET A 545 24.96 -25.92 5.13
N GLU A 546 25.02 -27.24 4.91
CA GLU A 546 26.03 -27.84 4.03
C GLU A 546 25.83 -27.43 2.57
N ASP A 547 24.58 -27.36 2.09
CA ASP A 547 24.25 -26.84 0.76
C ASP A 547 24.64 -25.36 0.60
N TYR A 548 24.33 -24.52 1.60
CA TYR A 548 24.78 -23.14 1.65
C TYR A 548 26.31 -23.01 1.51
N PHE A 549 27.08 -23.77 2.30
CA PHE A 549 28.53 -23.73 2.20
C PHE A 549 29.06 -24.24 0.85
N GLY A 550 28.39 -25.23 0.24
CA GLY A 550 28.71 -25.72 -1.09
C GLY A 550 28.51 -24.67 -2.19
N LYS A 551 27.37 -23.97 -2.15
CA LYS A 551 27.03 -22.89 -3.09
C LYS A 551 28.01 -21.73 -3.02
N ILE A 552 28.33 -21.23 -1.83
CA ILE A 552 29.25 -20.09 -1.70
C ILE A 552 30.69 -20.48 -2.05
N SER A 553 31.15 -21.68 -1.67
CA SER A 553 32.50 -22.15 -2.06
C SER A 553 32.66 -22.19 -3.58
N SER A 554 31.61 -22.58 -4.30
CA SER A 554 31.59 -22.62 -5.77
C SER A 554 31.62 -21.22 -6.39
N ALA A 555 30.83 -20.28 -5.85
CA ALA A 555 30.80 -18.89 -6.33
C ALA A 555 32.17 -18.19 -6.17
N ILE A 556 32.85 -18.38 -5.03
CA ILE A 556 34.18 -17.80 -4.76
C ILE A 556 35.26 -18.40 -5.66
N GLN A 557 35.11 -19.65 -6.12
CA GLN A 557 36.04 -20.26 -7.06
C GLN A 557 35.90 -19.69 -8.48
N VAL A 558 34.68 -19.35 -8.91
CA VAL A 558 34.43 -18.75 -10.23
C VAL A 558 35.01 -17.33 -10.31
N GLU A 559 34.83 -16.50 -9.28
CA GLU A 559 35.40 -15.13 -9.21
C GLU A 559 36.93 -15.09 -9.13
N LYS A 560 37.60 -16.22 -8.86
CA LYS A 560 39.08 -16.31 -8.88
C LYS A 560 39.65 -16.77 -10.23
N ILE A 561 38.81 -17.21 -11.16
CA ILE A 561 39.19 -17.70 -12.48
C ILE A 561 38.94 -16.65 -13.57
N GLU A 562 38.10 -15.64 -13.29
CA GLU A 562 38.02 -14.36 -14.03
C GLU A 562 39.02 -13.34 -13.50
#